data_AF-A0A522C765-F1
#
_entry.id   AF-A0A522C765-F1
#
_cell.length_a   1.000
_cell.length_b   1.000
_cell.length_c   1.000
_cell.angle_alpha   90.00
_cell.angle_beta   90.00
_cell.angle_gamma   90.00
#
_symmetry.space_group_name_H-M   'P 1'
#
loop_
_entity.id
_entity.type
_entity.pdbx_description
1 polymer ?
#
loop_
_entity_poly.entity_id
_entity_poly.type
_entity_poly.pdbx_seq_one_letter_code
_entity_poly.pdbx_strand_id
1 'polypeptide(L)'
;MDRKITRQKFFMVKELRLSIALIVIWSLLAGILFTYVTKELGARIEHGILSFIAVFIGYALVVLVLAMFFAHRFIGPFERLKMEMRLILAGNYNRRLCVRASDDLYIRSFIGDVNKLLNSFEQRCLNKEEFSRNINPELLTIMSLIEKEEISRDKLREAVLLFHEKVKSLSENNK
;
A
#
# COMPACT_ATOMS: atom_id res chain seq x y z
N MET A 1 1.14 -14.19 -21.38
CA MET A 1 1.47 -14.42 -19.95
C MET A 1 0.39 -13.87 -19.00
N ASP A 2 -0.72 -13.29 -19.50
CA ASP A 2 -1.75 -12.59 -18.71
C ASP A 2 -2.83 -13.44 -18.02
N ARG A 3 -3.13 -14.66 -18.50
CA ARG A 3 -4.25 -15.45 -17.97
C ARG A 3 -4.02 -15.99 -16.54
N LYS A 4 -2.76 -16.12 -16.10
CA LYS A 4 -2.44 -16.59 -14.74
C LYS A 4 -2.68 -15.50 -13.69
N ILE A 5 -2.40 -14.24 -14.02
CA ILE A 5 -2.49 -13.08 -13.11
C ILE A 5 -3.96 -12.72 -12.84
N THR A 6 -4.82 -12.79 -13.86
CA THR A 6 -6.26 -12.52 -13.73
C THR A 6 -6.98 -13.59 -12.90
N ARG A 7 -6.61 -14.87 -13.03
CA ARG A 7 -7.15 -15.93 -12.16
C ARG A 7 -6.75 -15.74 -10.70
N GLN A 8 -5.52 -15.32 -10.41
CA GLN A 8 -5.10 -15.02 -9.04
C GLN A 8 -5.93 -13.89 -8.41
N LYS A 9 -6.21 -12.80 -9.14
CA LYS A 9 -7.06 -11.71 -8.63
C LYS A 9 -8.49 -12.16 -8.29
N PHE A 10 -9.07 -13.08 -9.06
CA PHE A 10 -10.43 -13.57 -8.82
C PHE A 10 -10.52 -14.54 -7.62
N PHE A 11 -9.48 -15.36 -7.40
CA PHE A 11 -9.34 -16.17 -6.19
C PHE A 11 -9.07 -15.29 -4.95
N MET A 12 -8.31 -14.21 -5.12
CA MET A 12 -8.00 -13.20 -4.09
C MET A 12 -9.13 -12.22 -3.76
N VAL A 13 -10.38 -12.38 -4.22
CA VAL A 13 -11.52 -11.66 -3.60
C VAL A 13 -12.39 -12.64 -2.81
N LYS A 14 -12.28 -13.94 -3.11
CA LYS A 14 -12.98 -15.00 -2.40
C LYS A 14 -12.41 -15.22 -1.00
N GLU A 15 -11.10 -15.10 -0.77
CA GLU A 15 -10.47 -15.43 0.53
C GLU A 15 -10.72 -14.39 1.65
N LEU A 16 -10.87 -13.10 1.35
CA LEU A 16 -11.22 -12.07 2.34
C LEU A 16 -12.67 -12.25 2.77
N ARG A 17 -13.54 -12.53 1.80
CA ARG A 17 -14.91 -12.97 2.05
C ARG A 17 -14.93 -14.27 2.86
N LEU A 18 -13.97 -15.17 2.63
CA LEU A 18 -13.82 -16.40 3.40
C LEU A 18 -13.37 -16.12 4.83
N SER A 19 -12.47 -15.17 5.06
CA SER A 19 -12.04 -14.75 6.41
C SER A 19 -13.19 -14.09 7.18
N ILE A 20 -13.97 -13.22 6.55
CA ILE A 20 -15.17 -12.62 7.14
C ILE A 20 -16.24 -13.69 7.39
N ALA A 21 -16.48 -14.58 6.43
CA ALA A 21 -17.40 -15.69 6.59
C ALA A 21 -16.96 -16.62 7.73
N LEU A 22 -15.65 -16.87 7.89
CA LEU A 22 -15.10 -17.66 8.97
C LEU A 22 -15.35 -16.98 10.33
N ILE A 23 -15.22 -15.65 10.42
CA ILE A 23 -15.58 -14.89 11.64
C ILE A 23 -17.05 -15.07 11.97
N VAL A 24 -17.93 -14.90 10.98
CA VAL A 24 -19.37 -15.07 11.15
C VAL A 24 -19.68 -16.51 11.59
N ILE A 25 -19.08 -17.51 10.95
CA ILE A 25 -19.24 -18.92 11.30
C ILE A 25 -18.74 -19.22 12.72
N TRP A 26 -17.57 -18.74 13.12
CA TRP A 26 -17.06 -18.92 14.48
C TRP A 26 -17.93 -18.22 15.52
N SER A 27 -18.43 -17.02 15.23
CA SER A 27 -19.33 -16.30 16.12
C SER A 27 -20.67 -17.01 16.30
N LEU A 28 -21.22 -17.58 15.22
CA LEU A 28 -22.44 -18.38 15.24
C LEU A 28 -22.22 -19.71 15.96
N LEU A 29 -21.11 -20.39 15.69
CA LEU A 29 -20.77 -21.66 16.33
C LEU A 29 -20.55 -21.47 17.84
N ALA A 30 -19.87 -20.39 18.23
CA ALA A 30 -19.73 -20.01 19.62
C ALA A 30 -21.11 -19.77 20.26
N GLY A 31 -22.00 -19.03 19.61
CA GLY A 31 -23.36 -18.79 20.10
C GLY A 31 -24.21 -20.06 20.24
N ILE A 32 -24.12 -20.99 19.29
CA ILE A 32 -24.83 -22.29 19.33
C ILE A 32 -24.28 -23.17 20.44
N LEU A 33 -22.95 -23.30 20.54
CA LEU A 33 -22.32 -24.05 21.62
C LEU A 33 -22.71 -23.45 22.98
N PHE A 34 -22.76 -22.13 23.07
CA PHE A 34 -23.13 -21.42 24.29
C PHE A 34 -24.58 -21.67 24.70
N THR A 35 -25.51 -21.55 23.76
CA THR A 35 -26.95 -21.81 24.00
C THR A 35 -27.23 -23.25 24.37
N TYR A 36 -26.46 -24.20 23.81
CA TYR A 36 -26.53 -25.60 24.23
C TYR A 36 -26.04 -25.79 25.67
N VAL A 37 -24.88 -25.23 25.99
CA VAL A 37 -24.28 -25.32 27.33
C VAL A 37 -25.16 -24.66 28.39
N THR A 38 -25.78 -23.50 28.11
CA THR A 38 -26.72 -22.86 29.05
C THR A 38 -27.97 -23.67 29.27
N LYS A 39 -28.50 -24.32 28.24
CA LYS A 39 -29.69 -25.16 28.37
C LYS A 39 -29.41 -26.39 29.24
N GLU A 40 -28.26 -27.03 29.07
CA GLU A 40 -27.89 -28.21 29.84
C GLU A 40 -27.50 -27.86 31.29
N LEU A 41 -26.79 -26.76 31.51
CA LEU A 41 -26.45 -26.26 32.86
C LEU A 41 -27.68 -25.71 33.58
N GLY A 42 -28.53 -24.96 32.88
CA GLY A 42 -29.77 -24.39 33.44
C GLY A 42 -30.79 -25.45 33.83
N ALA A 43 -30.79 -26.61 33.17
CA ALA A 43 -31.61 -27.75 33.55
C ALA A 43 -31.14 -28.44 34.84
N ARG A 44 -29.88 -28.22 35.26
CA ARG A 44 -29.27 -28.89 36.43
C ARG A 44 -28.95 -27.95 37.60
N ILE A 45 -28.94 -26.64 37.39
CA ILE A 45 -28.51 -25.64 38.38
C ILE A 45 -29.64 -24.62 38.59
N GLU A 46 -30.28 -24.66 39.76
CA GLU A 46 -31.36 -23.74 40.20
C GLU A 46 -30.93 -22.26 40.32
N HIS A 47 -29.65 -21.94 40.14
CA HIS A 47 -29.10 -20.59 40.32
C HIS A 47 -28.90 -19.85 38.98
N GLY A 48 -29.99 -19.28 38.46
CA GLY A 48 -30.00 -18.59 37.15
C GLY A 48 -28.97 -17.47 36.98
N ILE A 49 -28.58 -16.78 38.05
CA ILE A 49 -27.61 -15.66 37.98
C ILE A 49 -26.17 -16.15 37.79
N LEU A 50 -25.76 -17.22 38.50
CA LEU A 50 -24.40 -17.76 38.38
C LEU A 50 -24.17 -18.38 37.00
N SER A 51 -25.17 -19.09 36.48
CA SER A 51 -25.18 -19.61 35.11
C SER A 51 -25.05 -18.48 34.09
N PHE A 52 -25.75 -17.36 34.28
CA PHE A 52 -25.66 -16.19 33.39
C PHE A 52 -24.27 -15.51 33.44
N ILE A 53 -23.66 -15.39 34.62
CA ILE A 53 -22.31 -14.81 34.77
C ILE A 53 -21.27 -15.71 34.11
N ALA A 54 -21.32 -17.02 34.34
CA ALA A 54 -20.42 -18.00 33.72
C ALA A 54 -20.49 -17.92 32.18
N VAL A 55 -21.68 -17.64 31.65
CA VAL A 55 -21.91 -17.47 30.21
C VAL A 55 -21.25 -16.22 29.67
N PHE A 56 -21.45 -15.11 30.35
CA PHE A 56 -20.87 -13.84 29.94
C PHE A 56 -19.34 -13.91 29.93
N ILE A 57 -18.74 -14.57 30.94
CA ILE A 57 -17.29 -14.77 31.03
C ILE A 57 -16.79 -15.64 29.87
N GLY A 58 -17.48 -16.73 29.53
CA GLY A 58 -17.06 -17.58 28.42
C GLY A 58 -17.13 -16.85 27.07
N TYR A 59 -18.18 -16.04 26.85
CA TYR A 59 -18.27 -15.21 25.64
C TYR A 59 -17.14 -14.18 25.58
N ALA A 60 -16.86 -13.50 26.70
CA ALA A 60 -15.76 -12.54 26.80
C ALA A 60 -14.41 -13.20 26.49
N LEU A 61 -14.16 -14.42 26.99
CA LEU A 61 -12.95 -15.19 26.69
C LEU A 61 -12.81 -15.50 25.19
N VAL A 62 -13.88 -15.98 24.54
CA VAL A 62 -13.87 -16.29 23.10
C VAL A 62 -13.58 -15.03 22.27
N VAL A 63 -14.25 -13.91 22.60
CA VAL A 63 -14.01 -12.62 21.94
C VAL A 63 -12.57 -12.16 22.14
N LEU A 64 -12.01 -12.31 23.34
CA LEU A 64 -10.64 -11.90 23.66
C LEU A 64 -9.61 -12.74 22.90
N VAL A 65 -9.81 -14.05 22.79
CA VAL A 65 -8.96 -14.96 21.99
C VAL A 65 -9.02 -14.58 20.51
N LEU A 66 -10.22 -14.35 19.96
CA LEU A 66 -10.39 -13.88 18.58
C LEU A 66 -9.66 -12.54 18.38
N ALA A 67 -9.88 -11.57 19.26
CA ALA A 67 -9.24 -10.25 19.19
C ALA A 67 -7.70 -10.35 19.20
N MET A 68 -7.12 -11.17 20.08
CA MET A 68 -5.68 -11.40 20.11
C MET A 68 -5.16 -12.04 18.82
N PHE A 69 -5.87 -13.05 18.31
CA PHE A 69 -5.52 -13.70 17.04
C PHE A 69 -5.51 -12.69 15.88
N PHE A 70 -6.54 -11.84 15.79
CA PHE A 70 -6.63 -10.81 14.75
C PHE A 70 -5.58 -9.71 14.93
N ALA A 71 -5.31 -9.26 16.15
CA ALA A 71 -4.27 -8.28 16.41
C ALA A 71 -2.91 -8.78 15.96
N HIS A 72 -2.55 -10.01 16.32
CA HIS A 72 -1.28 -10.58 15.90
C HIS A 72 -1.20 -10.78 14.37
N ARG A 73 -2.29 -11.24 13.74
CA ARG A 73 -2.30 -11.52 12.29
C ARG A 73 -2.35 -10.28 11.41
N PHE A 74 -3.02 -9.20 11.83
CA PHE A 74 -3.24 -8.01 11.01
C PHE A 74 -2.47 -6.79 11.49
N ILE A 75 -2.53 -6.44 12.78
CA ILE A 75 -1.93 -5.20 13.29
C ILE A 75 -0.41 -5.19 13.11
N GLY A 76 0.27 -6.31 13.40
CA GLY A 76 1.74 -6.39 13.28
C GLY A 76 2.29 -6.09 11.89
N PRO A 77 1.77 -6.71 10.81
CA PRO A 77 2.13 -6.34 9.44
C PRO A 77 1.85 -4.86 9.10
N PHE A 78 0.72 -4.30 9.54
CA PHE A 78 0.37 -2.90 9.28
C PHE A 78 1.29 -1.90 10.01
N GLU A 79 1.70 -2.20 11.23
CA GLU A 79 2.67 -1.35 11.95
C GLU A 79 4.04 -1.32 11.27
N ARG A 80 4.53 -2.48 10.84
CA ARG A 80 5.78 -2.57 10.05
C ARG A 80 5.67 -1.76 8.77
N LEU A 81 4.56 -1.91 8.06
CA LEU A 81 4.28 -1.16 6.85
C LEU A 81 4.30 0.36 7.09
N LYS A 82 3.65 0.81 8.16
CA LYS A 82 3.60 2.23 8.55
C LYS A 82 5.00 2.78 8.83
N MET A 83 5.85 2.00 9.51
CA MET A 83 7.23 2.38 9.77
C MET A 83 8.03 2.51 8.47
N GLU A 84 7.95 1.51 7.59
CA GLU A 84 8.62 1.53 6.28
C GLU A 84 8.17 2.72 5.42
N MET A 85 6.86 3.03 5.39
CA MET A 85 6.33 4.20 4.69
C MET A 85 6.85 5.52 5.26
N ARG A 86 7.01 5.64 6.59
CA ARG A 86 7.59 6.85 7.21
C ARG A 86 9.03 7.07 6.76
N LEU A 87 9.81 6.02 6.57
CA LEU A 87 11.19 6.12 6.09
C LEU A 87 11.26 6.55 4.62
N ILE A 88 10.32 6.08 3.80
CA ILE A 88 10.19 6.54 2.40
C ILE A 88 9.81 8.02 2.38
N LEU A 89 8.87 8.45 3.21
CA LEU A 89 8.47 9.85 3.35
C LEU A 89 9.61 10.75 3.85
N ALA A 90 10.53 10.22 4.65
CA ALA A 90 11.72 10.93 5.12
C ALA A 90 12.81 11.10 4.03
N GLY A 91 12.53 10.70 2.78
CA GLY A 91 13.41 10.95 1.62
C GLY A 91 14.19 9.72 1.14
N ASN A 92 14.02 8.56 1.77
CA ASN A 92 14.64 7.32 1.30
C ASN A 92 13.77 6.62 0.25
N TYR A 93 13.69 7.20 -0.96
CA TYR A 93 12.84 6.71 -2.05
C TYR A 93 13.31 5.39 -2.68
N ASN A 94 14.56 4.99 -2.47
CA ASN A 94 15.09 3.70 -2.93
C ASN A 94 14.60 2.52 -2.08
N ARG A 95 14.01 2.80 -0.92
CA ARG A 95 13.50 1.77 -0.03
C ARG A 95 12.23 1.16 -0.59
N ARG A 96 12.03 -0.14 -0.33
CA ARG A 96 10.85 -0.89 -0.75
C ARG A 96 10.16 -1.48 0.46
N LEU A 97 8.84 -1.55 0.36
CA LEU A 97 8.02 -2.13 1.39
C LEU A 97 8.18 -3.65 1.34
N CYS A 98 8.61 -4.25 2.45
CA CYS A 98 8.80 -5.68 2.59
C CYS A 98 7.81 -6.28 3.58
N VAL A 99 7.29 -7.46 3.23
CA VAL A 99 6.40 -8.26 4.07
C VAL A 99 6.89 -9.70 4.09
N ARG A 100 6.62 -10.44 5.17
CA ARG A 100 7.04 -11.83 5.31
C ARG A 100 6.24 -12.72 4.37
N ALA A 101 6.81 -13.85 3.97
CA ALA A 101 6.10 -14.85 3.17
C ALA A 101 4.86 -15.42 3.87
N SER A 102 4.90 -15.47 5.21
CA SER A 102 3.81 -15.89 6.10
C SER A 102 2.74 -14.83 6.33
N ASP A 103 3.01 -13.57 5.95
CA ASP A 103 2.01 -12.50 6.07
C ASP A 103 0.88 -12.75 5.06
N ASP A 104 -0.29 -12.22 5.39
CA ASP A 104 -1.50 -12.45 4.62
C ASP A 104 -1.32 -12.06 3.13
N LEU A 105 -1.86 -12.90 2.23
CA LEU A 105 -1.69 -12.75 0.79
C LEU A 105 -2.20 -11.39 0.28
N TYR A 106 -3.26 -10.85 0.89
CA TYR A 106 -3.82 -9.55 0.53
C TYR A 106 -2.85 -8.42 0.82
N ILE A 107 -2.23 -8.46 2.00
CA ILE A 107 -1.21 -7.50 2.40
C ILE A 107 -0.05 -7.59 1.39
N ARG A 108 0.41 -8.80 1.05
CA ARG A 108 1.45 -9.00 0.04
C ARG A 108 1.10 -8.43 -1.33
N SER A 109 -0.11 -8.67 -1.83
CA SER A 109 -0.54 -8.14 -3.13
C SER A 109 -0.58 -6.61 -3.10
N PHE A 110 -1.15 -6.03 -2.04
CA PHE A 110 -1.21 -4.59 -1.84
C PHE A 110 0.20 -3.97 -1.82
N ILE A 111 1.13 -4.56 -1.06
CA ILE A 111 2.53 -4.13 -1.04
C ILE A 111 3.18 -4.18 -2.42
N GLY A 112 2.90 -5.22 -3.19
CA GLY A 112 3.38 -5.32 -4.57
C GLY A 112 2.92 -4.15 -5.43
N ASP A 113 1.65 -3.75 -5.32
CA ASP A 113 1.12 -2.62 -6.08
C ASP A 113 1.65 -1.27 -5.59
N VAL A 114 1.84 -1.10 -4.27
CA VAL A 114 2.49 0.12 -3.73
C VAL A 114 3.94 0.22 -4.19
N ASN A 115 4.69 -0.88 -4.21
CA ASN A 115 6.07 -0.89 -4.72
C ASN A 115 6.14 -0.55 -6.21
N LYS A 116 5.15 -0.97 -7.03
CA LYS A 116 5.07 -0.51 -8.43
C LYS A 116 4.84 0.99 -8.53
N LEU A 117 3.96 1.54 -7.68
CA LEU A 117 3.72 2.99 -7.63
C LEU A 117 4.99 3.74 -7.23
N LEU A 118 5.73 3.24 -6.23
CA LEU A 118 7.03 3.80 -5.84
C LEU A 118 8.05 3.75 -6.97
N ASN A 119 8.15 2.64 -7.71
CA ASN A 119 9.01 2.54 -8.89
C ASN A 119 8.63 3.59 -9.95
N SER A 120 7.35 3.73 -10.26
CA SER A 120 6.89 4.73 -11.24
C SER A 120 7.17 6.16 -10.77
N PHE A 121 7.07 6.42 -9.47
CA PHE A 121 7.41 7.72 -8.90
C PHE A 121 8.91 8.01 -9.00
N GLU A 122 9.75 7.04 -8.65
CA GLU A 122 11.21 7.15 -8.75
C GLU A 122 11.66 7.40 -10.20
N GLN A 123 11.11 6.66 -11.17
CA GLN A 123 11.38 6.88 -12.59
C GLN A 123 11.00 8.30 -13.03
N ARG A 124 9.85 8.83 -12.58
CA ARG A 124 9.46 10.22 -12.89
C ARG A 124 10.39 11.25 -12.26
N CYS A 125 10.89 11.00 -11.05
CA CYS A 125 11.88 11.87 -10.42
C CYS A 125 13.21 11.86 -11.20
N LEU A 126 13.70 10.69 -11.59
CA LEU A 126 14.91 10.55 -12.40
C LEU A 126 14.78 11.25 -13.76
N ASN A 127 13.65 11.05 -14.46
CA ASN A 127 13.40 11.72 -15.74
C ASN A 127 13.36 13.24 -15.58
N LYS A 128 12.81 13.76 -14.47
CA LYS A 128 12.80 15.20 -14.18
C LYS A 128 14.21 15.74 -13.93
N GLU A 129 15.05 15.02 -13.19
CA GLU A 129 16.45 15.40 -12.98
C GLU A 129 17.24 15.38 -14.29
N GLU A 130 17.05 14.35 -15.12
CA GLU A 130 17.69 14.25 -16.44
C GLU A 130 17.24 15.39 -17.36
N PHE A 131 15.94 15.69 -17.39
CA PHE A 131 15.40 16.83 -18.13
C PHE A 131 16.06 18.16 -17.67
N SER A 132 16.17 18.38 -16.36
CA SER A 132 16.82 19.57 -15.82
C SER A 132 18.31 19.65 -16.16
N ARG A 133 19.04 18.52 -16.09
CA ARG A 133 20.45 18.43 -16.48
C ARG A 133 20.67 18.72 -17.96
N ASN A 134 19.73 18.33 -18.83
CA ASN A 134 19.83 18.55 -20.28
C ASN A 134 19.47 19.98 -20.71
N ILE A 135 18.61 20.66 -19.94
CA ILE A 135 18.13 22.02 -20.24
C ILE A 135 19.02 23.11 -19.66
N ASN A 136 19.51 22.95 -18.41
CA ASN A 136 20.29 23.99 -17.74
C ASN A 136 21.52 24.47 -18.55
N PRO A 137 22.32 23.60 -19.20
CA PRO A 137 23.48 24.03 -19.98
C PRO A 137 23.10 24.90 -21.19
N GLU A 138 21.98 24.62 -21.85
CA GLU A 138 21.52 25.42 -22.98
C GLU A 138 20.96 26.76 -22.55
N LEU A 139 20.24 26.79 -21.43
CA LEU A 139 19.76 28.02 -20.83
C LEU A 139 20.93 28.94 -20.42
N LEU A 140 21.98 28.37 -19.83
CA LEU A 140 23.22 29.08 -19.54
C LEU A 140 23.92 29.60 -20.80
N THR A 141 23.89 28.82 -21.89
CA THR A 141 24.43 29.24 -23.18
C THR A 141 23.68 30.45 -23.71
N ILE A 142 22.34 30.43 -23.69
CA ILE A 142 21.51 31.57 -24.09
C ILE A 142 21.77 32.79 -23.17
N MET A 143 21.84 32.60 -21.86
CA MET A 143 22.17 33.70 -20.92
C MET A 143 23.52 34.34 -21.26
N SER A 144 24.56 33.54 -21.53
CA SER A 144 25.88 34.05 -21.92
C SER A 144 25.88 34.80 -23.26
N LEU A 145 24.95 34.47 -24.15
CA LEU A 145 24.71 35.16 -25.42
C LEU A 145 23.87 36.43 -25.27
N ILE A 146 23.22 36.65 -24.13
CA ILE A 146 22.48 37.88 -23.85
C ILE A 146 23.38 38.88 -23.11
N GLU A 147 24.26 38.38 -22.23
CA GLU A 147 25.21 39.21 -21.47
C GLU A 147 26.32 39.82 -22.33
N LYS A 148 26.66 39.21 -23.48
CA LYS A 148 27.61 39.80 -24.42
C LYS A 148 26.91 40.86 -25.29
N GLU A 149 27.21 42.13 -25.04
CA GLU A 149 26.54 43.30 -25.64
C GLU A 149 26.62 43.39 -27.19
N GLU A 150 27.48 42.62 -27.87
CA GLU A 150 27.67 42.65 -29.33
C GLU A 150 27.16 41.37 -30.06
N ILE A 151 25.96 40.89 -29.75
CA ILE A 151 25.42 39.70 -30.43
C ILE A 151 24.35 40.07 -31.46
N SER A 152 24.52 39.52 -32.67
CA SER A 152 23.52 39.67 -33.72
C SER A 152 22.22 38.99 -33.32
N ARG A 153 21.08 39.67 -33.55
CA ARG A 153 19.74 39.11 -33.27
C ARG A 153 19.54 37.73 -33.89
N ASP A 154 20.16 37.46 -35.03
CA ASP A 154 20.06 36.19 -35.73
C ASP A 154 20.68 35.03 -34.93
N LYS A 155 21.84 35.24 -34.30
CA LYS A 155 22.48 34.22 -33.46
C LYS A 155 21.67 33.92 -32.20
N LEU A 156 21.08 34.95 -31.59
CA LEU A 156 20.19 34.78 -30.44
C LEU A 156 18.92 34.02 -30.84
N ARG A 157 18.32 34.37 -31.98
CA ARG A 157 17.13 33.70 -32.51
C ARG A 157 17.42 32.22 -32.80
N GLU A 158 18.56 31.92 -33.40
CA GLU A 158 18.99 30.55 -33.69
C GLU A 158 19.19 29.73 -32.41
N ALA A 159 19.86 30.29 -31.39
CA ALA A 159 20.04 29.62 -30.11
C ALA A 159 18.71 29.33 -29.39
N VAL A 160 17.76 30.27 -29.42
CA VAL A 160 16.42 30.08 -28.85
C VAL A 160 15.61 29.02 -29.62
N LEU A 161 15.74 28.96 -30.96
CA LEU A 161 15.08 27.95 -31.77
C LEU A 161 15.63 26.55 -31.47
N LEU A 162 16.95 26.38 -31.40
CA LEU A 162 17.60 25.12 -31.04
C LEU A 162 17.16 24.65 -29.66
N PHE A 163 17.11 25.56 -28.69
CA PHE A 163 16.59 25.27 -27.36
C PHE A 163 15.13 24.79 -27.39
N HIS A 164 14.26 25.47 -28.15
CA HIS A 164 12.86 25.07 -28.29
C HIS A 164 12.71 23.69 -28.91
N GLU A 165 13.46 23.38 -29.98
CA GLU A 165 13.45 22.05 -30.61
C GLU A 165 13.89 20.96 -29.63
N LYS A 166 14.93 21.22 -28.83
CA LYS A 166 15.40 20.25 -27.84
C LYS A 166 14.39 20.03 -26.73
N VAL A 167 13.79 21.09 -26.17
CA VAL A 167 12.72 20.99 -25.17
C VAL A 167 11.55 20.17 -25.72
N LYS A 168 11.16 20.41 -26.98
CA LYS A 168 10.09 19.66 -27.64
C LYS A 168 10.44 18.17 -27.76
N SER A 169 11.64 17.84 -28.24
CA SER A 169 12.10 16.45 -28.37
C SER A 169 12.14 15.71 -27.02
N LEU A 170 12.62 16.37 -25.97
CA LEU A 170 12.65 15.82 -24.60
C LEU A 170 11.25 15.66 -24.00
N SER A 171 10.30 16.53 -24.35
CA SER A 171 8.91 16.42 -23.93
C SER A 171 8.15 15.30 -24.65
N GLU A 172 8.47 15.02 -25.91
CA GLU A 172 7.83 13.96 -26.70
C GLU A 172 8.35 12.57 -26.33
N ASN A 173 9.63 12.44 -25.99
CA ASN A 173 10.24 11.18 -25.54
C ASN A 173 9.83 10.73 -24.11
N ASN A 174 9.20 11.61 -23.33
CA ASN A 174 8.79 11.35 -21.94
C ASN A 174 7.29 11.01 -21.78
N LYS A 175 6.54 10.84 -22.88
CA LYS A 175 5.15 10.36 -22.89
C LYS A 175 5.08 8.83 -22.97
#